data_AF-A0A4Q2Z7U0-F1
#
_entry.id   AF-A0A4Q2Z7U0-F1
#
_cell.length_a   1.000
_cell.length_b   1.000
_cell.length_c   1.000
_cell.angle_alpha   90.00
_cell.angle_beta   90.00
_cell.angle_gamma   90.00
#
_symmetry.space_group_name_H-M   'P 1'
#
loop_
_entity.id
_entity.type
_entity.pdbx_description
1 polymer ?
#
loop_
_entity_poly.entity_id
_entity_poly.type
_entity_poly.pdbx_seq_one_letter_code
_entity_poly.pdbx_strand_id
1 'polypeptide(L)' 'PTPKRLAEPGRSAASFAAKPRADIAIGARVFHDKFGYGEVTDQEGNKLEIAFEQSGTKRVLDSFVKLA' A
#
# COMPACT_ATOMS: atom_id res chain seq x y z
N PRO A 1 18.81 30.03 20.30
CA PRO A 1 19.01 29.04 19.21
C PRO A 1 17.88 28.00 19.26
N THR A 2 16.85 28.20 18.46
CA THR A 2 15.63 27.37 18.43
C THR A 2 15.91 26.09 17.65
N PRO A 3 15.81 24.88 18.22
CA PRO A 3 16.02 23.67 17.45
C PRO A 3 14.87 23.47 16.46
N LYS A 4 15.23 23.54 15.19
CA LYS A 4 14.38 23.32 14.03
C LYS A 4 14.03 21.82 13.98
N ARG A 5 12.75 21.50 14.19
CA ARG A 5 12.13 20.17 14.08
C ARG A 5 12.69 19.40 12.88
N LEU A 6 13.45 18.34 13.17
CA LEU A 6 13.87 17.34 12.19
C LEU A 6 12.64 16.51 11.80
N ALA A 7 12.33 16.49 10.50
CA ALA A 7 11.28 15.66 9.93
C ALA A 7 11.74 14.20 9.97
N GLU A 8 11.01 13.37 10.71
CA GLU A 8 11.18 11.92 10.68
C GLU A 8 10.55 11.37 9.40
N PRO A 9 11.27 10.60 8.56
CA PRO A 9 10.63 9.73 7.58
C PRO A 9 10.21 8.45 8.32
N GLY A 10 9.26 8.59 9.24
CA GLY A 10 8.76 7.50 10.06
C GLY A 10 7.28 7.26 9.79
N ARG A 11 6.86 7.13 8.52
CA ARG A 11 5.51 6.61 8.25
C ARG A 11 5.51 5.12 8.60
N SER A 12 5.29 4.87 9.88
CA SER A 12 5.12 3.59 10.54
C SER A 12 4.34 2.62 9.67
N ALA A 13 4.98 1.52 9.30
CA ALA A 13 4.46 0.45 8.45
C ALA A 13 3.32 -0.37 9.09
N ALA A 14 2.82 0.00 10.27
CA ALA A 14 1.73 -0.72 10.90
C ALA A 14 1.07 0.19 11.95
N SER A 15 0.07 0.97 11.53
CA SER A 15 -0.95 1.40 12.48
C SER A 15 -2.10 0.43 12.35
N PHE A 16 -2.18 -0.54 13.26
CA PHE A 16 -3.28 -1.51 13.44
C PHE A 16 -4.65 -0.86 13.75
N ALA A 17 -4.79 0.45 13.51
CA ALA A 17 -5.99 1.25 13.67
C ALA A 17 -6.12 2.29 12.52
N ALA A 18 -5.49 2.05 11.38
CA ALA A 18 -5.68 2.88 10.21
C ALA A 18 -7.08 2.61 9.66
N LYS A 19 -7.92 3.65 9.72
CA LYS A 19 -9.20 3.75 9.00
C LYS A 19 -9.05 3.13 7.61
N PRO A 20 -9.99 2.28 7.15
CA PRO A 20 -9.87 1.61 5.86
C PRO A 20 -9.46 2.64 4.82
N ARG A 21 -8.29 2.45 4.21
CA ARG A 21 -7.80 3.39 3.21
C ARG A 21 -8.73 3.30 2.02
N ALA A 22 -9.70 4.19 1.99
CA ALA A 22 -10.53 4.47 0.82
C ALA A 22 -9.67 4.94 -0.37
N ASP A 23 -8.39 5.19 -0.16
CA ASP A 23 -7.42 5.58 -1.17
C ASP A 23 -7.06 4.46 -2.16
N ILE A 24 -7.20 3.18 -1.78
CA ILE A 24 -6.94 2.07 -2.68
C ILE A 24 -8.27 1.65 -3.31
N ALA A 25 -8.46 2.01 -4.58
CA ALA A 25 -9.59 1.60 -5.39
C ALA A 25 -9.20 0.52 -6.39
N ILE A 26 -10.18 -0.21 -6.92
CA ILE A 26 -9.99 -1.07 -8.10
C ILE A 26 -9.52 -0.18 -9.28
N GLY A 27 -8.48 -0.62 -9.98
CA GLY A 27 -7.77 0.12 -11.02
C GLY A 27 -6.65 1.03 -10.50
N ALA A 28 -6.45 1.13 -9.18
CA ALA A 28 -5.36 1.91 -8.62
C ALA A 28 -4.01 1.19 -8.80
N ARG A 29 -2.96 1.97 -9.04
CA ARG A 29 -1.59 1.46 -9.04
C ARG A 29 -1.05 1.36 -7.62
N VAL A 30 -0.43 0.22 -7.35
CA VAL A 30 0.18 -0.11 -6.07
C VAL A 30 1.59 -0.64 -6.29
N PHE A 31 2.38 -0.56 -5.23
CA PHE A 31 3.72 -1.09 -5.17
C PHE A 31 3.85 -2.04 -3.97
N HIS A 32 4.42 -3.21 -4.23
CA HIS A 32 4.80 -4.18 -3.22
C HIS A 32 6.30 -4.44 -3.31
N ASP A 33 7.00 -4.38 -2.18
CA ASP A 33 8.48 -4.49 -2.12
C ASP A 33 9.02 -5.74 -2.84
N LYS A 34 8.34 -6.88 -2.66
CA LYS A 34 8.69 -8.17 -3.28
C LYS A 34 8.22 -8.36 -4.73
N PHE A 35 7.10 -7.76 -5.12
CA PHE A 35 6.42 -8.06 -6.38
C PHE A 35 6.49 -6.91 -7.39
N GLY A 36 6.97 -5.74 -6.95
CA GLY A 36 7.05 -4.52 -7.73
C GLY A 36 5.70 -3.81 -7.87
N TYR A 37 5.55 -3.13 -9.00
CA TYR A 37 4.32 -2.43 -9.35
C TYR A 37 3.22 -3.40 -9.78
N GLY A 38 2.00 -3.06 -9.42
CA GLY A 38 0.81 -3.77 -9.86
C GLY A 38 -0.42 -2.88 -9.85
N GLU A 39 -1.48 -3.39 -10.45
CA GLU A 39 -2.78 -2.72 -10.52
C GLU A 39 -3.82 -3.54 -9.76
N VAL A 40 -4.61 -2.89 -8.90
CA VAL A 40 -5.67 -3.57 -8.16
C VAL A 40 -6.77 -3.98 -9.14
N THR A 41 -7.03 -5.27 -9.29
CA THR A 41 -8.10 -5.79 -10.14
C THR A 41 -9.37 -6.09 -9.36
N ASP A 42 -9.25 -6.40 -8.07
CA ASP A 42 -10.37 -6.67 -7.19
C ASP A 42 -10.04 -6.31 -5.73
N GLN A 43 -11.05 -5.98 -4.93
CA GLN A 43 -10.91 -5.64 -3.53
C GLN A 43 -12.01 -6.31 -2.69
N GLU A 44 -11.58 -7.18 -1.79
CA GLU A 44 -12.45 -7.88 -0.82
C GLU A 44 -12.06 -7.44 0.60
N GLY A 45 -12.71 -6.38 1.09
CA GLY A 45 -12.44 -5.84 2.42
C GLY A 45 -10.99 -5.36 2.56
N ASN A 46 -10.19 -6.11 3.32
CA ASN A 46 -8.76 -5.86 3.56
C ASN A 46 -7.82 -6.69 2.66
N LYS A 47 -8.38 -7.50 1.75
CA LYS A 47 -7.63 -8.23 0.72
C LYS A 47 -7.78 -7.52 -0.61
N LEU A 48 -6.67 -7.45 -1.33
CA LEU A 48 -6.58 -6.87 -2.66
C LEU A 48 -6.07 -7.94 -3.61
N GLU A 49 -6.77 -8.12 -4.71
CA GLU A 49 -6.25 -8.83 -5.87
C GLU A 49 -5.55 -7.82 -6.75
N ILE A 50 -4.24 -8.01 -6.95
CA ILE A 50 -3.39 -7.09 -7.67
C ILE A 50 -2.69 -7.85 -8.80
N ALA A 51 -2.83 -7.35 -10.01
CA ALA A 51 -2.07 -7.77 -11.17
C ALA A 51 -0.69 -7.11 -11.15
N PHE A 52 0.31 -7.82 -10.62
CA PHE A 52 1.70 -7.36 -10.63
C PHE A 52 2.35 -7.58 -11.99
N GLU A 53 3.08 -6.59 -12.49
CA GLU A 53 3.72 -6.67 -13.81
C GLU A 53 4.79 -7.77 -13.87
N GLN A 54 5.51 -8.00 -12.77
CA GLN A 54 6.60 -8.99 -12.70
C GLN A 54 6.16 -10.36 -12.16
N SER A 55 5.07 -10.45 -11.40
CA SER A 55 4.64 -11.67 -10.69
C SER A 55 3.24 -12.16 -11.06
N GLY A 56 2.55 -11.46 -11.95
CA GLY A 56 1.16 -11.73 -12.32
C GLY A 56 0.18 -11.39 -11.19
N THR A 57 -1.03 -11.92 -11.29
CA THR A 57 -2.10 -11.66 -10.30
C THR A 57 -1.83 -12.35 -8.97
N LYS A 58 -1.81 -11.59 -7.88
CA LYS A 58 -1.65 -12.09 -6.51
C LYS A 58 -2.69 -11.46 -5.58
N ARG A 59 -3.10 -12.25 -4.59
CA ARG A 59 -3.92 -11.75 -3.47
C ARG A 59 -3.01 -11.39 -2.31
N VAL A 60 -3.05 -10.14 -1.89
CA VAL A 60 -2.28 -9.60 -0.77
C VAL A 60 -3.18 -8.77 0.12
N LEU A 61 -2.71 -8.43 1.33
CA LEU A 61 -3.47 -7.54 2.21
C LEU A 61 -3.12 -6.09 1.90
N ASP A 62 -4.09 -5.20 2.07
CA ASP A 62 -3.89 -3.75 1.86
C ASP A 62 -2.76 -3.18 2.72
N SER A 63 -2.56 -3.75 3.92
CA SER A 63 -1.51 -3.34 4.84
C SER A 63 -0.07 -3.63 4.35
N PHE A 64 0.12 -4.50 3.35
CA PHE A 64 1.44 -4.85 2.80
C PHE A 64 1.71 -4.20 1.44
N VAL A 65 0.80 -3.36 0.95
CA VAL A 65 0.97 -2.62 -0.31
C VAL A 65 0.96 -1.12 -0.07
N LYS A 66 1.64 -0.40 -0.95
CA LYS A 66 1.69 1.07 -0.92
C LYS A 66 1.06 1.59 -2.21
N LEU A 67 0.30 2.67 -2.11
CA LEU A 67 -0.15 3.39 -3.31
C LEU A 67 1.09 3.96 -4.02
N ALA A 68 1.17 3.74 -5.33
CA ALA A 68 2.28 4.19 -6.18
C ALA A 68 2.00 5.56 -6.81
#